data_AF-H0TK53-F1
#
_entry.id   AF-H0TK53-F1
#
_cell.length_a   1.000
_cell.length_b   1.000
_cell.length_c   1.000
_cell.angle_alpha   90.00
_cell.angle_beta   90.00
_cell.angle_gamma   90.00
#
_symmetry.space_group_name_H-M   'P 1'
#
loop_
_entity.id
_entity.type
_entity.pdbx_description
1 polymer ?
#
loop_
_entity_poly.entity_id
_entity_poly.type
_entity_poly.pdbx_seq_one_letter_code
_entity_poly.pdbx_strand_id
1 'polypeptide(L)' 'MPDREPLWSPAAIDDVDGLWDYYAHTAGPPTADKVLREIERVVSMIGEFPFSGRSRDELRPGLRSIVAGSQTVFYRPIGG' A
#
# COMPACT_ATOMS: atom_id res chain seq x y z
N MET A 1 7.65 -1.51 -19.95
CA MET A 1 7.11 -2.70 -19.26
C MET A 1 5.63 -2.42 -19.07
N PRO A 2 4.70 -3.38 -19.31
CA PRO A 2 3.31 -3.08 -18.99
C PRO A 2 3.23 -2.83 -17.49
N ASP A 3 2.49 -1.80 -17.10
CA ASP A 3 2.16 -1.53 -15.70
C ASP A 3 1.57 -2.81 -15.12
N ARG A 4 2.32 -3.52 -14.26
CA ARG A 4 1.77 -4.72 -13.61
C ARG A 4 0.79 -4.22 -12.57
N GLU A 5 -0.49 -4.40 -12.87
CA GLU A 5 -1.54 -4.08 -11.92
C GLU A 5 -1.32 -4.85 -10.60
N PRO A 6 -1.40 -4.18 -9.46
CA PRO A 6 -1.28 -4.82 -8.16
C PRO A 6 -2.44 -5.80 -7.94
N LEU A 7 -2.13 -6.99 -7.42
CA LEU A 7 -3.14 -7.88 -6.86
C LEU A 7 -3.35 -7.56 -5.39
N TRP A 8 -4.57 -7.15 -5.04
CA TRP A 8 -4.96 -6.83 -3.67
C TRP A 8 -5.49 -8.06 -2.96
N SER A 9 -5.06 -8.29 -1.72
CA SER A 9 -5.71 -9.29 -0.86
C SER A 9 -7.04 -8.73 -0.34
N PRO A 10 -8.01 -9.57 0.04
CA PRO A 10 -9.24 -9.10 0.67
C PRO A 10 -8.98 -8.21 1.89
N ALA A 11 -8.03 -8.60 2.76
CA ALA A 11 -7.65 -7.80 3.92
C ALA A 11 -7.07 -6.42 3.54
N ALA A 12 -6.34 -6.32 2.41
CA ALA A 12 -5.81 -5.03 1.97
C ALA A 12 -6.91 -4.10 1.43
N ILE A 13 -7.98 -4.66 0.86
CA ILE A 13 -9.17 -3.91 0.47
C ILE A 13 -9.88 -3.39 1.73
N ASP A 14 -10.12 -4.28 2.70
CA ASP A 14 -10.73 -3.91 3.99
C ASP A 14 -9.92 -2.82 4.73
N ASP A 15 -8.58 -2.89 4.68
CA ASP A 15 -7.69 -1.89 5.27
C ASP A 15 -7.85 -0.50 4.60
N VAL A 16 -7.93 -0.47 3.26
CA VAL A 16 -8.10 0.78 2.50
C VAL A 16 -9.46 1.41 2.77
N ASP A 17 -10.52 0.61 2.76
CA ASP A 17 -11.88 1.07 3.05
C ASP A 17 -11.98 1.59 4.50
N GLY A 18 -11.45 0.83 5.45
CA GLY A 18 -11.43 1.22 6.86
C GLY A 18 -10.61 2.48 7.15
N LEU A 19 -9.48 2.67 6.45
CA LEU A 19 -8.69 3.90 6.54
C LEU A 19 -9.49 5.10 6.02
N TRP A 20 -10.16 4.96 4.88
CA TRP A 20 -10.95 6.04 4.33
C TRP A 20 -12.09 6.42 5.29
N ASP A 21 -12.86 5.45 5.77
CA ASP A 21 -13.95 5.67 6.72
C ASP A 21 -13.47 6.36 8.00
N TYR A 22 -12.34 5.89 8.56
CA TYR A 22 -11.74 6.48 9.75
C TYR A 22 -11.38 7.95 9.54
N TYR A 23 -10.64 8.30 8.48
CA TYR A 23 -10.24 9.69 8.24
C TYR A 23 -11.40 10.56 7.79
N ALA A 24 -12.36 10.02 7.04
CA ALA A 24 -13.55 10.75 6.64
C ALA A 24 -14.38 11.16 7.87
N HIS A 25 -14.51 10.26 8.84
CA HIS A 25 -15.22 10.53 10.08
C HIS A 25 -14.45 11.47 11.02
N THR A 26 -13.14 11.30 11.17
CA THR A 26 -12.34 12.03 12.17
C THR A 26 -11.79 13.37 11.68
N ALA A 27 -11.53 13.51 10.38
CA ALA A 27 -10.84 14.66 9.78
C ALA A 27 -11.45 15.14 8.45
N GLY A 28 -12.57 14.55 8.03
CA GLY A 28 -13.32 14.91 6.82
C GLY A 28 -12.84 14.20 5.54
N PRO A 29 -13.72 14.07 4.53
CA PRO A 29 -13.42 13.36 3.28
C PRO A 29 -12.15 13.84 2.53
N PRO A 30 -11.83 15.16 2.48
CA PRO A 30 -10.60 15.60 1.80
C PRO A 30 -9.32 15.03 2.43
N THR A 31 -9.32 14.79 3.75
CA THR A 31 -8.19 14.16 4.45
C THR A 31 -8.11 12.68 4.10
N ALA A 32 -9.24 11.98 4.06
CA ALA A 32 -9.31 10.57 3.68
C ALA A 32 -8.79 10.34 2.26
N ASP A 33 -9.24 11.16 1.30
CA ASP A 33 -8.77 11.11 -0.09
C ASP A 33 -7.26 11.36 -0.19
N LYS A 34 -6.72 12.29 0.60
CA LYS A 34 -5.28 12.55 0.64
C LYS A 34 -4.50 11.32 1.11
N VAL A 35 -4.97 10.63 2.15
CA VAL A 35 -4.35 9.41 2.66
C VAL A 35 -4.35 8.32 1.57
N LEU A 36 -5.47 8.11 0.87
CA LEU A 36 -5.52 7.11 -0.20
C LEU A 36 -4.61 7.47 -1.38
N ARG A 37 -4.48 8.74 -1.76
CA ARG A 37 -3.53 9.18 -2.79
C ARG A 37 -2.07 8.95 -2.39
N GLU A 38 -1.74 9.00 -1.09
CA GLU A 38 -0.41 8.66 -0.60
C GLU A 38 -0.11 7.17 -0.74
N ILE A 39 -1.10 6.31 -0.44
CA ILE A 39 -1.01 4.86 -0.64
C ILE A 39 -0.90 4.53 -2.14
N GLU A 40 -1.74 5.13 -2.97
CA GLU A 40 -1.75 4.93 -4.43
C GLU A 40 -0.38 5.25 -5.05
N ARG A 41 0.24 6.37 -4.68
CA ARG A 41 1.58 6.73 -5.15
C ARG A 41 2.62 5.66 -4.84
N VAL A 42 2.56 5.08 -3.63
CA VAL A 42 3.48 4.01 -3.22
C VAL A 42 3.21 2.73 -4.02
N VAL A 43 1.94 2.38 -4.23
CA VAL A 43 1.57 1.20 -5.00
C VAL A 43 2.00 1.32 -6.47
N SER A 44 1.82 2.48 -7.10
CA SER A 44 2.31 2.73 -8.46
C SER A 44 3.84 2.58 -8.54
N MET A 45 4.57 3.13 -7.57
CA MET A 45 6.02 2.97 -7.47
C MET A 45 6.44 1.50 -7.30
N ILE A 46 5.67 0.69 -6.55
CA ILE A 46 5.93 -0.75 -6.40
C ILE A 46 5.76 -1.47 -7.74
N GLY A 47 4.81 -1.07 -8.57
CA GLY A 47 4.61 -1.62 -9.91
C GLY A 47 5.83 -1.43 -10.81
N GLU A 48 6.49 -0.28 -10.72
CA GLU A 48 7.72 0.03 -11.48
C GLU A 48 8.98 -0.56 -10.84
N PHE A 49 9.10 -0.48 -9.51
CA PHE A 49 10.29 -0.84 -8.74
C PHE A 49 9.93 -1.81 -7.59
N PRO A 50 9.60 -3.07 -7.89
CA PRO A 50 9.10 -4.01 -6.88
C PRO A 50 10.09 -4.32 -5.74
N PHE A 51 11.39 -4.07 -5.92
CA PHE A 51 12.40 -4.29 -4.89
C PHE A 51 12.80 -3.02 -4.11
N SER A 52 12.11 -1.89 -4.33
CA SER A 52 12.39 -0.60 -3.67
C SER A 52 12.07 -0.59 -2.17
N GLY A 53 11.16 -1.46 -1.71
CA GLY A 53 10.81 -1.54 -0.29
C GLY A 53 11.90 -2.11 0.61
N ARG A 54 11.72 -1.95 1.92
CA ARG A 54 12.56 -2.64 2.91
C ARG A 54 12.17 -4.12 2.94
N SER A 55 13.14 -5.03 2.89
CA SER A 55 12.86 -6.45 3.17
C SER A 55 12.37 -6.62 4.60
N ARG A 56 11.35 -7.46 4.77
CA ARG A 56 10.72 -7.84 6.03
C ARG A 56 10.80 -9.35 6.24
N ASP A 57 11.88 -9.97 5.77
CA ASP A 57 12.12 -11.40 5.93
C ASP A 57 12.13 -11.82 7.42
N GLU A 58 12.42 -10.89 8.34
CA GLU A 58 12.30 -11.10 9.79
C GLU A 58 10.85 -11.37 10.26
N LEU A 59 9.85 -10.92 9.50
CA LEU A 59 8.43 -11.14 9.78
C LEU A 59 7.88 -12.32 8.96
N ARG A 60 8.20 -12.35 7.67
CA ARG A 60 7.80 -13.41 6.73
C ARG A 60 8.72 -13.42 5.51
N PRO A 61 9.19 -14.58 5.04
CA PRO A 61 10.03 -14.67 3.84
C PRO A 61 9.37 -14.02 2.61
N GLY A 62 10.13 -13.19 1.91
CA GLY A 62 9.71 -12.47 0.70
C GLY A 62 8.80 -11.27 0.95
N LEU A 63 8.46 -10.97 2.22
CA LEU A 63 7.66 -9.81 2.57
C LEU A 63 8.47 -8.53 2.44
N ARG A 64 7.85 -7.48 1.91
CA ARG A 64 8.44 -6.14 1.79
C ARG A 64 7.49 -5.09 2.31
N SER A 65 8.03 -3.96 2.76
CA SER A 65 7.23 -2.84 3.23
C SER A 65 7.74 -1.50 2.73
N ILE A 66 6.83 -0.57 2.43
CA ILE A 66 7.12 0.84 2.14
C ILE A 66 6.19 1.73 2.96
N VAL A 67 6.72 2.83 3.49
CA VAL A 67 5.94 3.83 4.23
C VAL A 67 5.17 4.71 3.26
N ALA A 68 3.87 4.90 3.51
CA ALA A 68 2.95 5.77 2.79
C ALA A 68 2.31 6.75 3.78
N GLY A 69 2.96 7.90 4.00
CA GLY A 69 2.54 8.85 5.03
C GLY A 69 2.62 8.23 6.42
N SER A 70 1.50 8.19 7.13
CA SER A 70 1.38 7.52 8.44
C SER A 70 1.10 6.02 8.35
N GLN A 71 0.89 5.48 7.16
CA GLN A 71 0.57 4.07 6.93
C GLN A 71 1.78 3.31 6.39
N THR A 72 1.73 1.98 6.45
CA THR A 72 2.77 1.11 5.87
C THR A 72 2.12 0.11 4.93
N VAL A 73 2.53 0.10 3.67
CA VAL A 73 2.09 -0.86 2.67
C VAL A 73 2.98 -2.10 2.74
N PHE A 74 2.38 -3.25 3.04
CA PHE A 74 3.05 -4.56 2.98
C PHE A 74 2.73 -5.27 1.68
N TYR A 75 3.73 -5.84 1.02
CA TYR A 75 3.55 -6.48 -0.28
C TYR A 75 4.58 -7.57 -0.53
N ARG A 76 4.36 -8.36 -1.59
CA ARG A 76 5.31 -9.35 -2.12
C ARG A 76 5.39 -9.20 -3.64
N PRO A 77 6.59 -9.05 -4.23
CA PRO A 77 6.76 -9.13 -5.67
C PRO A 77 6.30 -10.50 -6.20
N ILE A 78 5.54 -10.52 -7.29
CA ILE A 78 5.14 -11.75 -7.96
C ILE A 78 6.13 -12.00 -9.10
N GLY A 79 7.01 -12.98 -8.93
CA GLY A 79 8.07 -13.30 -9.88
C GLY A 79 9.42 -12.71 -9.46
N GLY A 80 10.21 -13.53 -8.79
CA GLY A 80 11.64 -13.36 -8.54
C GLY A 80 12.32 -14.71 -8.73
#